data_AF-A0A355EQW4-F1
#
_entry.id   AF-A0A355EQW4-F1
#
_cell.length_a   1.000
_cell.length_b   1.000
_cell.length_c   1.000
_cell.angle_alpha   90.00
_cell.angle_beta   90.00
_cell.angle_gamma   90.00
#
_symmetry.space_group_name_H-M   'P 1'
#
loop_
_entity.id
_entity.type
_entity.pdbx_description
1 polymer ?
#
loop_
_entity_poly.entity_id
_entity_poly.type
_entity_poly.pdbx_seq_one_letter_code
_entity_poly.pdbx_strand_id
1 'polypeptide(L)'
;MNAEVEPFEGFNEEHGRFSLDERGYQRDVGQAERAAGEDPEGTHGFRWNFTQERVEELQAHKLTHEEARQEVSWEMKHERGSITEYYLFGS
;
A
#
# COMPACT_ATOMS: atom_id res chain seq x y z
N MET A 1 -14.59 -23.45 -3.59
CA MET A 1 -14.48 -22.58 -4.78
C MET A 1 -13.00 -22.34 -4.99
N ASN A 2 -12.41 -23.04 -5.96
CA ASN A 2 -11.02 -22.80 -6.35
C ASN A 2 -11.10 -21.81 -7.53
N ALA A 3 -10.68 -20.58 -7.32
CA ALA A 3 -10.49 -19.66 -8.44
C ALA A 3 -9.23 -20.13 -9.18
N GLU A 4 -9.40 -20.67 -10.38
CA GLU A 4 -8.30 -20.89 -11.29
C GLU A 4 -7.70 -19.52 -11.62
N VAL A 5 -6.44 -19.32 -11.25
CA VAL A 5 -5.71 -18.12 -11.62
C VAL A 5 -5.28 -18.32 -13.07
N GLU A 6 -6.02 -17.72 -14.00
CA GLU A 6 -5.66 -17.69 -15.42
C GLU A 6 -4.21 -17.18 -15.58
N PRO A 7 -3.34 -17.88 -16.32
CA PRO A 7 -1.97 -17.43 -16.53
C PRO A 7 -1.94 -16.08 -17.22
N PHE A 8 -1.07 -15.18 -16.76
CA PHE A 8 -0.82 -13.84 -17.32
C PHE A 8 -0.27 -13.85 -18.77
N GLU A 9 -0.29 -15.01 -19.44
CA GLU A 9 0.29 -15.26 -20.76
C GLU A 9 -0.52 -14.58 -21.87
N GLY A 10 -1.86 -14.67 -21.84
CA GLY A 10 -2.72 -14.06 -22.85
C GLY A 10 -2.65 -12.53 -22.90
N PHE A 11 -2.43 -11.88 -21.75
CA PHE A 11 -2.29 -10.42 -21.67
C PHE A 11 -1.04 -9.90 -22.39
N ASN A 12 0.08 -10.64 -22.30
CA ASN A 12 1.34 -10.23 -22.90
C ASN A 12 1.37 -10.41 -24.43
N GLU A 13 0.63 -11.38 -24.96
CA GLU A 13 0.52 -11.61 -26.40
C GLU A 13 -0.28 -10.51 -27.09
N GLU A 14 -1.32 -9.99 -26.42
CA GLU A 14 -2.19 -8.93 -26.95
C GLU A 14 -1.61 -7.51 -26.74
N HIS A 15 -0.99 -7.24 -25.59
CA HIS A 15 -0.57 -5.89 -25.20
C HIS A 15 0.95 -5.66 -25.17
N GLY A 16 1.73 -6.69 -25.52
CA GLY A 16 3.17 -6.70 -25.34
C GLY A 16 3.56 -7.02 -23.90
N ARG A 17 4.86 -7.28 -23.67
CA ARG A 17 5.38 -7.65 -22.34
C ARG A 17 5.08 -6.55 -21.34
N PHE A 18 4.26 -6.85 -20.33
CA PHE A 18 4.11 -5.99 -19.17
C PHE A 18 5.46 -5.87 -18.45
N SER A 19 6.00 -4.66 -18.42
CA SER A 19 7.21 -4.33 -17.67
C SER A 19 6.99 -3.05 -16.87
N LEU A 20 7.30 -3.10 -15.58
CA LEU A 20 7.33 -1.92 -14.74
C LEU A 20 8.75 -1.36 -14.73
N ASP A 21 8.92 -0.10 -15.14
CA ASP A 21 10.15 0.64 -14.91
C ASP A 21 10.15 1.15 -13.47
N GLU A 22 10.96 0.53 -12.62
CA GLU A 22 11.07 0.88 -11.20
C GLU A 22 11.42 2.36 -11.00
N ARG A 23 12.27 2.92 -11.86
CA ARG A 23 12.67 4.34 -11.77
C ARG A 23 11.54 5.27 -12.20
N GLY A 24 10.83 4.91 -13.26
CA GLY A 24 9.62 5.60 -13.70
C GLY A 24 8.57 5.62 -12.60
N TYR A 25 8.31 4.46 -11.99
CA TYR A 25 7.41 4.33 -10.86
C TYR A 25 7.81 5.23 -9.67
N GLN A 26 9.08 5.18 -9.23
CA GLN A 26 9.57 6.03 -8.14
C GLN A 26 9.46 7.53 -8.45
N ARG A 27 9.73 7.92 -9.70
CA ARG A 27 9.58 9.31 -10.14
C ARG A 27 8.12 9.76 -10.08
N ASP A 28 7.21 8.92 -10.56
CA ASP A 28 5.78 9.25 -10.64
C ASP A 28 5.18 9.33 -9.23
N VAL A 29 5.59 8.44 -8.32
CA VAL A 29 5.30 8.51 -6.88
C VAL A 29 5.77 9.85 -6.29
N GLY A 30 7.03 10.24 -6.51
CA GLY A 30 7.54 11.50 -6.01
C GLY A 30 6.90 12.74 -6.66
N GLN A 31 6.33 12.62 -7.87
CA GLN A 31 5.54 13.71 -8.46
C GLN A 31 4.19 13.85 -7.78
N ALA A 32 3.55 12.74 -7.43
CA ALA A 32 2.29 12.75 -6.71
C ALA A 32 2.44 13.36 -5.29
N GLU A 33 3.50 13.02 -4.57
CA GLU A 33 3.81 13.64 -3.25
C GLU A 33 3.99 15.16 -3.37
N ARG A 34 4.78 15.62 -4.35
CA ARG A 34 4.94 17.07 -4.61
C ARG A 34 3.64 17.76 -5.01
N ALA A 35 2.78 17.07 -5.77
CA ALA A 35 1.48 17.61 -6.16
C ALA A 35 0.53 17.74 -4.95
N ALA A 36 0.69 16.89 -3.94
CA ALA A 36 0.01 17.00 -2.65
C ALA A 36 0.61 18.09 -1.74
N GLY A 37 1.74 18.69 -2.11
CA GLY A 37 2.46 19.67 -1.30
C GLY A 37 3.30 19.05 -0.18
N GLU A 38 3.56 17.75 -0.27
CA GLU A 38 4.37 17.00 0.69
C GLU A 38 5.81 16.84 0.18
N ASP A 39 6.74 16.67 1.12
CA ASP A 39 8.11 16.29 0.77
C ASP A 39 8.13 14.85 0.26
N PRO A 40 8.87 14.52 -0.83
CA PRO A 40 8.82 13.17 -1.38
C PRO A 40 9.51 12.15 -0.47
N GLU A 41 8.74 11.20 0.07
CA GLU A 41 9.22 10.08 0.88
C GLU A 41 9.16 8.75 0.10
N GLY A 42 8.64 8.78 -1.13
CA GLY A 42 8.48 7.63 -1.99
C GLY A 42 7.29 6.76 -1.61
N THR A 43 7.30 5.50 -2.05
CA THR A 43 6.16 4.58 -1.83
C THR A 43 5.84 4.35 -0.35
N HIS A 44 6.80 4.59 0.54
CA HIS A 44 6.59 4.47 1.99
C HIS A 44 5.70 5.60 2.53
N GLY A 45 5.82 6.83 2.03
CA GLY A 45 4.95 7.95 2.43
C GLY A 45 3.48 7.64 2.15
N PHE A 46 3.15 7.13 0.96
CA PHE A 46 1.78 6.70 0.66
C PHE A 46 1.27 5.56 1.55
N ARG A 47 2.16 4.65 1.98
CA ARG A 47 1.80 3.59 2.92
C ARG A 47 1.55 4.14 4.32
N TRP A 48 2.29 5.16 4.76
CA TRP A 48 2.06 5.86 6.02
C TRP A 48 0.71 6.58 6.01
N ASN A 49 0.42 7.34 4.96
CA ASN A 49 -0.85 8.05 4.83
C ASN A 49 -2.03 7.06 4.82
N PHE A 50 -1.95 5.99 4.01
CA PHE A 50 -2.96 4.93 4.01
C PHE A 50 -3.15 4.29 5.38
N THR A 51 -2.07 3.97 6.09
CA THR A 51 -2.17 3.32 7.41
C THR A 51 -2.88 4.22 8.42
N GLN A 52 -2.54 5.50 8.45
CA GLN A 52 -3.13 6.46 9.39
C GLN A 52 -4.62 6.67 9.09
N GLU A 53 -4.97 6.99 7.84
CA GLU A 53 -6.37 7.20 7.42
C GLU A 53 -7.24 5.96 7.68
N ARG A 54 -6.71 4.77 7.38
CA ARG A 54 -7.45 3.52 7.51
C ARG A 54 -7.66 3.12 8.98
N VAL A 55 -6.65 3.32 9.84
CA VAL A 55 -6.82 3.09 11.28
C VAL A 55 -7.87 4.02 11.86
N GLU A 56 -7.86 5.30 11.50
CA GLU A 56 -8.87 6.27 11.96
C GLU A 56 -10.28 5.88 11.52
N GLU A 57 -10.46 5.45 10.27
CA GLU A 57 -11.73 4.94 9.74
C GLU A 57 -12.24 3.74 10.56
N LEU A 58 -11.37 2.75 10.79
CA LEU A 58 -11.72 1.54 11.54
C LEU A 58 -12.05 1.85 13.01
N GLN A 59 -11.33 2.78 13.64
CA GLN A 59 -11.65 3.25 14.99
C GLN A 59 -13.01 3.96 15.05
N ALA A 60 -13.39 4.72 14.01
CA ALA A 60 -14.72 5.31 13.91
C ALA A 60 -15.83 4.24 13.82
N HIS A 61 -15.50 3.05 13.32
CA HIS A 61 -16.38 1.87 13.30
C HIS A 61 -16.35 1.01 14.57
N LYS A 62 -15.83 1.55 15.69
CA LYS A 62 -15.77 0.95 17.04
C LYS A 62 -14.77 -0.19 17.20
N LEU A 63 -13.80 -0.34 16.29
CA LEU A 63 -12.65 -1.19 16.55
C LEU A 63 -11.71 -0.51 17.57
N THR A 64 -11.09 -1.31 18.43
CA THR A 64 -9.99 -0.81 19.26
C THR A 64 -8.79 -0.48 18.37
N HIS A 65 -7.87 0.33 18.89
CA HIS A 65 -6.65 0.70 18.16
C HIS A 65 -5.83 -0.55 17.73
N GLU A 66 -5.78 -1.57 18.57
CA GLU A 66 -5.04 -2.80 18.29
C GLU A 66 -5.72 -3.64 17.21
N GLU A 67 -7.05 -3.77 17.25
CA GLU A 67 -7.82 -4.46 16.21
C GLU A 67 -7.71 -3.73 14.87
N ALA A 68 -7.87 -2.40 14.86
CA ALA A 68 -7.71 -1.59 13.66
C ALA A 68 -6.30 -1.76 13.04
N ARG A 69 -5.24 -1.73 13.87
CA ARG A 69 -3.87 -1.99 13.40
C ARG A 69 -3.69 -3.38 12.80
N GLN A 70 -4.31 -4.41 13.39
CA GLN A 70 -4.20 -5.77 12.90
C GLN A 70 -4.90 -5.95 11.55
N GLU A 71 -6.06 -5.32 11.36
CA GLU A 71 -6.78 -5.30 10.08
C GLU A 71 -5.96 -4.59 8.99
N VAL A 72 -5.43 -3.39 9.27
CA VAL A 72 -4.59 -2.66 8.30
C VAL A 72 -3.32 -3.43 7.96
N SER A 73 -2.73 -4.15 8.94
CA SER A 73 -1.61 -5.06 8.68
C SER A 73 -1.94 -6.13 7.63
N TRP A 74 -3.14 -6.71 7.68
CA TRP A 74 -3.58 -7.70 6.70
C TRP A 74 -3.86 -7.07 5.35
N GLU A 75 -4.48 -5.89 5.30
CA GLU A 75 -4.72 -5.13 4.06
C GLU A 75 -3.39 -4.78 3.35
N MET A 76 -2.35 -4.48 4.12
CA MET A 76 -0.99 -4.24 3.60
C MET A 76 -0.19 -5.51 3.30
N LYS A 77 -0.78 -6.70 3.50
CA LYS A 77 -0.12 -8.01 3.36
C LYS A 77 1.14 -8.17 4.22
N HIS A 78 1.18 -7.50 5.37
CA HIS A 78 2.22 -7.73 6.37
C HIS A 78 1.87 -8.98 7.19
N GLU A 79 2.79 -9.93 7.30
CA GLU A 79 2.60 -11.17 8.09
C GLU A 79 2.47 -10.92 9.61
N ARG A 80 2.79 -9.71 10.11
CA ARG A 80 2.70 -9.33 11.53
C ARG A 80 2.27 -7.87 11.71
N GLY A 81 1.27 -7.62 12.56
CA GLY A 81 0.82 -6.27 12.93
C GLY A 81 1.87 -5.39 13.63
N SER A 82 2.97 -5.99 14.08
CA SER A 82 4.13 -5.26 14.61
C SER A 82 4.95 -4.54 13.53
N ILE A 83 4.83 -4.89 12.25
CA ILE A 83 5.47 -4.13 11.16
C ILE A 83 4.73 -2.80 10.96
N THR A 84 3.40 -2.77 11.14
CA THR A 84 2.57 -1.56 11.11
C THR A 84 2.95 -0.56 12.21
N GLU A 85 3.59 -0.99 13.29
CA GLU A 85 4.05 -0.10 14.36
C GLU A 85 5.14 0.88 13.89
N TYR A 86 6.02 0.44 12.97
CA TYR A 86 6.99 1.31 12.32
C TYR A 86 6.34 2.38 11.45
N TYR A 87 5.10 2.15 10.99
CA TYR A 87 4.32 3.10 10.20
C TYR A 87 3.57 4.13 11.05
N LEU A 88 3.55 3.99 12.37
CA LEU A 88 2.86 4.90 13.29
C LEU A 88 3.81 5.82 14.08
N PHE A 89 5.08 5.44 14.24
CA PHE A 89 5.99 6.18 15.13
C PHE A 89 7.35 6.57 14.55
N GLY A 90 7.70 6.13 13.34
CA GLY A 90 8.91 6.57 12.63
C GLY A 90 10.23 6.15 13.28
N SER A 91 11.14 5.60 12.47
CA SER A 91 12.59 5.63 12.73
C SER A 91 13.35 5.60 11.43
#